data_AF-A0A820K6A1-F1
#
_entry.id   AF-A0A820K6A1-F1
#
_cell.length_a   1.000
_cell.length_b   1.000
_cell.length_c   1.000
_cell.angle_alpha   90.00
_cell.angle_beta   90.00
_cell.angle_gamma   90.00
#
_symmetry.space_group_name_H-M   'P 1'
#
loop_
_entity.id
_entity.type
_entity.pdbx_description
1 polymer ?
#
loop_
_entity_poly.entity_id
_entity_poly.type
_entity_poly.pdbx_seq_one_letter_code
_entity_poly.pdbx_strand_id
1 'polypeptide(L)' 'MFIYIKGFIKIFINSITFILFINGRLVDCQPLKKSLQQMYTVLINKQTSPFVYLYLIMDPTTLDVNIYPTKNEVRF' A
#
# COMPACT_ATOMS: atom_id res chain seq x y z
N MET A 1 -12.63 3.11 15.89
CA MET A 1 -12.31 2.90 14.46
C MET A 1 -11.43 1.66 14.36
N PHE A 2 -11.97 0.55 13.84
CA PHE A 2 -11.19 -0.67 13.63
C PHE A 2 -10.75 -0.72 12.17
N ILE A 3 -9.44 -0.81 11.93
CA ILE A 3 -8.87 -1.05 10.60
C ILE A 3 -8.52 -2.54 10.54
N TYR A 4 -9.08 -3.26 9.58
CA TYR A 4 -8.73 -4.64 9.31
C TYR A 4 -7.76 -4.71 8.15
N ILE A 5 -6.58 -5.29 8.40
CA ILE A 5 -5.52 -5.44 7.41
C ILE A 5 -5.43 -6.92 7.02
N LYS A 6 -5.56 -7.20 5.73
CA LYS A 6 -5.24 -8.50 5.14
C LYS A 6 -4.19 -8.30 4.06
N GLY A 7 -3.28 -9.23 3.91
CA GLY A 7 -2.25 -9.08 2.89
C GLY A 7 -1.10 -10.05 3.08
N PHE A 8 -0.16 -10.01 2.14
CA PHE A 8 1.08 -10.76 2.22
C PHE A 8 2.22 -9.93 1.61
N ILE A 9 3.41 -10.17 2.12
CA ILE A 9 4.65 -9.64 1.58
C ILE A 9 5.47 -10.83 1.12
N LYS A 10 5.94 -10.80 -0.12
CA LYS A 10 6.82 -11.81 -0.69
C LYS A 10 8.08 -11.14 -1.22
N ILE A 11 9.22 -11.75 -0.96
CA ILE A 11 10.52 -11.23 -1.40
C ILE A 11 10.85 -11.84 -2.77
N PHE A 12 11.21 -10.98 -3.72
CA PHE A 12 11.68 -11.37 -5.04
C PHE A 12 13.01 -10.67 -5.35
N ILE A 13 13.67 -11.06 -6.44
CA ILE A 13 14.93 -10.46 -6.90
C ILE A 13 14.67 -9.31 -7.89
N ASN A 14 13.46 -9.27 -8.49
CA ASN A 14 13.08 -8.28 -9.50
C ASN A 14 12.28 -7.11 -8.91
N SER A 15 12.24 -6.00 -9.66
CA SER A 15 11.56 -4.73 -9.41
C SER A 15 10.47 -4.71 -8.34
N ILE A 16 10.56 -3.71 -7.44
CA ILE A 16 9.59 -3.46 -6.37
C ILE A 16 8.17 -3.35 -6.93
N THR A 17 7.28 -4.20 -6.42
CA THR A 17 5.86 -4.20 -6.76
C THR A 17 5.04 -3.90 -5.51
N PHE A 18 4.17 -2.90 -5.59
CA PHE A 18 3.29 -2.50 -4.49
C PHE A 18 1.86 -2.41 -5.01
N ILE A 19 0.97 -3.22 -4.44
CA ILE A 19 -0.45 -3.28 -4.76
C ILE A 19 -1.22 -3.04 -3.47
N LEU A 20 -2.07 -2.02 -3.48
CA LEU A 20 -2.89 -1.64 -2.34
C LEU A 20 -4.36 -1.58 -2.75
N PHE A 21 -5.17 -2.33 -2.02
CA PHE A 21 -6.61 -2.23 -2.06
C PHE A 21 -7.11 -1.61 -0.75
N ILE A 22 -8.06 -0.69 -0.86
CA ILE A 22 -8.78 -0.17 0.30
C ILE A 22 -10.27 -0.27 0.00
N ASN A 23 -11.02 -0.97 0.87
CA ASN A 23 -12.45 -1.20 0.71
C ASN A 23 -12.82 -1.72 -0.69
N GLY A 24 -12.00 -2.61 -1.24
CA GLY A 24 -12.21 -3.22 -2.56
C GLY A 24 -11.77 -2.38 -3.76
N ARG A 25 -11.27 -1.15 -3.57
CA ARG A 25 -10.74 -0.29 -4.65
C ARG A 25 -9.23 -0.37 -4.71
N LEU A 26 -8.67 -0.41 -5.93
CA LEU A 26 -7.23 -0.25 -6.14
C LEU A 26 -6.86 1.21 -5.89
N VAL A 27 -5.94 1.45 -4.96
CA VAL A 27 -5.51 2.78 -4.54
C VAL A 27 -4.01 2.90 -4.76
N ASP A 28 -3.57 3.97 -5.43
CA ASP A 28 -2.15 4.33 -5.42
C ASP A 28 -1.87 5.27 -4.23
N CYS A 29 -0.90 4.90 -3.41
CA CYS A 29 -0.50 5.65 -2.24
C CYS A 29 1.02 5.77 -2.21
N GLN A 30 1.54 6.84 -2.81
CA GLN A 30 2.98 7.09 -2.85
C GLN A 30 3.64 7.21 -1.47
N PRO A 31 3.04 7.89 -0.46
CA PRO A 31 3.63 7.97 0.87
C PRO A 31 3.83 6.58 1.48
N LEU A 32 2.80 5.74 1.45
CA LEU A 32 2.86 4.39 2.00
C LEU A 32 3.88 3.51 1.26
N LYS A 33 3.91 3.60 -0.07
CA LYS A 33 4.89 2.91 -0.90
C LYS A 33 6.33 3.29 -0.52
N LYS A 34 6.61 4.59 -0.35
CA LYS A 34 7.93 5.10 0.04
C LYS A 34 8.32 4.63 1.44
N SER A 35 7.40 4.71 2.41
CA SER A 35 7.65 4.24 3.78
C SER A 35 7.98 2.74 3.81
N LEU A 36 7.25 1.91 3.04
CA LEU A 36 7.54 0.49 2.92
C LEU A 36 8.91 0.22 2.28
N GLN A 37 9.28 0.96 1.24
CA GLN A 37 10.61 0.85 0.62
C GLN A 37 11.73 1.21 1.60
N GLN A 38 11.55 2.26 2.41
CA GLN A 38 12.50 2.67 3.43
C GLN A 38 12.65 1.59 4.51
N MET A 39 11.54 1.09 5.04
CA MET A 39 11.56 0.01 6.03
C MET A 39 12.21 -1.26 5.47
N TYR A 40 11.91 -1.62 4.22
CA TYR A 40 12.51 -2.77 3.57
C TYR A 40 14.03 -2.64 3.44
N THR A 41 14.52 -1.47 3.05
CA THR A 41 15.97 -1.19 2.92
C THR A 41 16.70 -1.30 4.25
N VAL A 42 16.03 -0.99 5.36
CA VAL A 42 16.58 -1.13 6.72
C VAL A 42 16.62 -2.59 7.16
N LEU A 43 15.60 -3.38 6.82
CA LEU A 43 15.44 -4.74 7.32
C LEU A 43 16.15 -5.81 6.48
N ILE A 44 16.28 -5.60 5.17
CA ILE A 44 16.71 -6.63 4.22
C ILE A 44 17.80 -6.09 3.29
N ASN A 45 18.84 -6.91 3.05
CA ASN A 45 19.97 -6.56 2.21
C ASN A 45 19.56 -6.21 0.76
N LYS A 46 20.26 -5.22 0.18
CA LYS A 46 19.92 -4.47 -1.05
C LYS A 46 19.70 -5.26 -2.34
N GLN A 47 19.96 -6.57 -2.38
CA GLN A 47 19.82 -7.39 -3.60
C GLN A 47 18.42 -7.96 -3.82
N THR A 48 17.45 -7.60 -2.98
CA THR A 48 16.08 -8.09 -3.10
C THR A 48 15.09 -6.93 -3.15
N SER A 49 13.94 -7.20 -3.74
CA SER A 49 12.85 -6.26 -3.94
C SER A 49 11.54 -6.87 -3.44
N PRO A 50 10.76 -6.17 -2.61
CA PRO A 50 9.52 -6.71 -2.12
C PRO A 50 8.42 -6.67 -3.19
N PHE A 51 7.64 -7.73 -3.23
CA PHE A 51 6.27 -7.75 -3.72
C PHE A 51 5.34 -7.60 -2.52
N VAL A 52 4.61 -6.50 -2.47
CA VAL A 52 3.69 -6.19 -1.38
C VAL A 52 2.28 -6.16 -1.92
N TYR A 53 1.41 -6.99 -1.33
CA TYR A 53 -0.02 -6.95 -1.52
C TYR A 53 -0.70 -6.62 -0.20
N LEU A 54 -1.41 -5.49 -0.15
CA LEU A 54 -2.18 -5.05 1.01
C LEU A 54 -3.65 -4.85 0.63
N TYR A 55 -4.53 -5.32 1.50
CA TYR A 55 -5.96 -5.16 1.44
C TYR A 55 -6.47 -4.62 2.78
N LEU A 56 -6.88 -3.36 2.77
CA LEU A 56 -7.38 -2.66 3.94
C LEU A 56 -8.90 -2.62 3.90
N ILE A 57 -9.54 -2.96 5.02
CA ILE A 57 -10.96 -2.72 5.26
C ILE A 57 -11.03 -1.72 6.40
N MET A 58 -11.67 -0.57 6.16
CA MET A 58 -11.85 0.47 7.15
C MET A 58 -13.16 1.22 6.93
N ASP A 59 -13.61 1.94 7.96
CA ASP A 59 -14.83 2.73 7.91
C ASP A 59 -14.74 3.79 6.79
N PRO A 60 -15.67 3.83 5.82
CA PRO A 60 -15.63 4.78 4.71
C PRO A 60 -15.74 6.25 5.17
N THR A 61 -16.26 6.52 6.37
CA THR A 61 -16.30 7.89 6.93
C THR A 61 -14.92 8.46 7.25
N THR A 62 -13.92 7.58 7.35
CA THR A 62 -12.55 7.92 7.76
C THR A 62 -11.60 8.07 6.58
N LEU A 63 -12.09 7.80 5.36
CA LEU A 63 -11.29 7.87 4.14
C LEU A 63 -11.97 8.81 3.15
N ASP A 64 -11.32 9.93 2.85
CA ASP A 64 -11.79 10.87 1.84
C ASP A 64 -11.48 10.29 0.45
N VAL A 65 -12.30 9.33 0.02
CA VAL A 65 -12.17 8.64 -1.28
C VAL A 65 -12.56 9.58 -2.45
N ASN A 66 -13.00 10.81 -2.18
CA ASN A 66 -13.77 11.65 -3.10
C ASN A 66 -13.05 12.92 -3.57
N ILE A 67 -11.71 13.00 -3.51
CA ILE A 67 -11.04 14.26 -3.88
C ILE A 67 -10.98 14.50 -5.40
N TYR A 68 -11.04 13.47 -6.27
CA TYR A 68 -11.23 13.67 -7.73
C TYR A 68 -11.91 12.47 -8.41
N PRO A 69 -12.95 12.67 -9.27
CA PRO A 69 -13.60 11.58 -10.02
C PRO A 69 -12.68 10.88 -11.04
N THR A 70 -11.50 11.44 -11.30
CA THR A 70 -10.60 11.05 -12.39
C THR A 70 -9.16 10.74 -11.95
N LYS A 71 -8.83 10.82 -10.66
CA LYS A 71 -7.49 10.48 -10.17
C LYS A 71 -7.54 9.68 -8.87
N ASN A 72 -7.06 8.43 -8.96
CA ASN A 72 -6.94 7.44 -7.88
C ASN A 72 -5.83 7.82 -6.87
N GLU A 73 -5.86 9.02 -6.30
CA GLU A 73 -4.95 9.41 -5.21
C GLU A 73 -5.76 9.60 -3.92
N VAL A 74 -5.44 8.79 -2.91
CA VAL A 74 -5.96 8.97 -1.54
C VAL A 74 -4.86 9.61 -0.71
N ARG A 75 -5.21 10.70 0.00
CA ARG A 75 -4.36 11.30 1.02
C ARG A 75 -4.83 10.83 2.39
N PHE A 76 -3.88 10.44 3.23
CA PHE A 76 -4.10 10.14 4.65
C PHE A 76 -3.78 11.37 5.48
#